data_AF-A0A970WEE2-F1
#
_entry.id   AF-A0A970WEE2-F1
#
_cell.length_a   1.000
_cell.length_b   1.000
_cell.length_c   1.000
_cell.angle_alpha   90.00
_cell.angle_beta   90.00
_cell.angle_gamma   90.00
#
_symmetry.space_group_name_H-M   'P 1'
#
loop_
_entity.id
_entity.type
_entity.pdbx_description
1 polymer ?
#
loop_
_entity_poly.entity_id
_entity_poly.type
_entity_poly.pdbx_seq_one_letter_code
_entity_poly.pdbx_strand_id
1 'polypeptide(L)' 'MPTDLEQLQTIKSQALASIAEITANPKPSYTIDGQSVSWNAYLHRLRQTVDWCDRKLAGQQPVEVRSQAMT' A
#
# COMPACT_ATOMS: atom_id res chain seq x y z
N MET A 1 4.54 8.44 -21.02
CA MET A 1 4.59 8.67 -19.56
C MET A 1 3.48 7.83 -18.95
N PRO A 2 3.74 7.06 -17.89
CA PRO A 2 2.69 6.30 -17.21
C PRO A 2 1.66 7.25 -16.60
N THR A 3 0.40 6.86 -16.65
CA THR A 3 -0.72 7.57 -16.00
C THR A 3 -0.64 7.42 -14.48
N ASP A 4 -1.25 8.36 -13.76
CA ASP A 4 -1.34 8.30 -12.29
C ASP A 4 -1.91 6.96 -11.80
N LEU A 5 -2.87 6.39 -12.54
CA LEU A 5 -3.47 5.09 -12.23
C LEU A 5 -2.46 3.95 -12.37
N GLU A 6 -1.70 3.90 -13.46
CA GLU A 6 -0.63 2.92 -13.67
C GLU A 6 0.47 3.07 -12.62
N GLN A 7 0.80 4.29 -12.22
CA GLN A 7 1.77 4.57 -11.16
C GLN A 7 1.28 4.03 -9.81
N LEU A 8 0.02 4.30 -9.43
CA LEU A 8 -0.58 3.82 -8.19
C LEU A 8 -0.65 2.29 -8.12
N GLN A 9 -1.01 1.64 -9.24
CA GLN A 9 -1.00 0.18 -9.33
C GLN A 9 0.41 -0.40 -9.21
N THR A 10 1.38 0.25 -9.85
CA THR A 10 2.80 -0.14 -9.77
C THR A 10 3.32 -0.04 -8.33
N ILE A 11 3.06 1.07 -7.64
CA ILE A 11 3.45 1.27 -6.24
C ILE A 11 2.80 0.20 -5.34
N LYS A 12 1.50 -0.07 -5.51
CA LYS A 12 0.80 -1.10 -4.75
C LYS A 12 1.42 -2.48 -4.96
N SER A 13 1.70 -2.85 -6.21
CA SER A 13 2.31 -4.14 -6.55
C SER A 13 3.69 -4.30 -5.92
N GLN A 14 4.53 -3.27 -5.98
CA GLN A 14 5.86 -3.27 -5.37
C GLN A 14 5.77 -3.41 -3.84
N ALA A 15 4.87 -2.66 -3.19
CA ALA A 15 4.68 -2.74 -1.74
C ALA A 15 4.21 -4.14 -1.30
N LEU A 16 3.27 -4.74 -2.04
CA LEU A 16 2.80 -6.10 -1.78
C LEU A 16 3.92 -7.15 -1.95
N ALA A 17 4.75 -7.01 -2.98
CA ALA A 17 5.90 -7.88 -3.18
C ALA A 17 6.89 -7.80 -2.02
N SER A 18 7.23 -6.59 -1.55
CA SER A 18 8.07 -6.40 -0.37
C SER A 18 7.45 -6.97 0.90
N ILE A 19 6.14 -6.80 1.11
CA ILE A 19 5.43 -7.42 2.24
C ILE A 19 5.58 -8.95 2.20
N ALA A 20 5.35 -9.56 1.03
CA ALA A 20 5.46 -11.01 0.86
C ALA A 20 6.88 -11.51 1.18
N GLU A 21 7.91 -10.83 0.68
CA GLU A 21 9.31 -11.19 0.93
C GLU A 21 9.66 -11.12 2.43
N ILE A 22 9.29 -10.02 3.09
CA ILE A 22 9.65 -9.76 4.50
C ILE A 22 8.86 -10.66 5.45
N THR A 23 7.62 -11.01 5.10
CA THR A 23 6.79 -11.90 5.92
C THR A 23 7.15 -13.38 5.72
N ALA A 24 7.67 -13.76 4.54
CA ALA A 24 8.22 -15.10 4.32
C ALA A 24 9.52 -15.34 5.10
N ASN A 25 10.34 -14.30 5.30
CA ASN A 25 11.60 -14.38 6.05
C ASN A 25 11.69 -13.23 7.08
N PRO A 26 10.96 -13.32 8.21
CA PRO A 26 10.90 -12.24 9.18
C PRO A 26 12.28 -12.01 9.81
N LYS A 27 12.82 -10.82 9.61
CA LYS A 27 14.09 -10.40 10.22
C LYS A 27 13.85 -9.76 11.58
N PRO A 28 14.64 -10.10 12.61
CA PRO A 28 14.56 -9.43 13.91
C PRO A 28 14.94 -7.96 13.75
N SER A 29 14.39 -7.09 14.60
CA SER A 29 14.87 -5.70 14.67
C SER A 29 16.29 -5.70 15.25
N TYR A 30 17.21 -4.96 14.63
CA TYR A 30 18.62 -4.95 15.04
C TYR A 30 19.20 -3.54 15.01
N THR A 31 20.25 -3.33 15.78
CA THR A 31 20.98 -2.06 15.83
C THR A 31 22.28 -2.16 15.04
N ILE A 32 22.55 -1.16 14.19
CA ILE A 32 23.82 -0.99 13.46
C ILE A 32 24.33 0.40 13.83
N ASP A 33 25.57 0.53 14.31
CA ASP A 33 26.22 1.81 14.60
C ASP A 33 25.38 2.79 15.45
N GLY A 34 24.61 2.26 16.41
CA GLY A 34 23.72 3.03 17.28
C GLY A 34 22.36 3.40 16.65
N GLN A 35 22.10 3.05 15.39
CA GLN A 35 20.81 3.21 14.73
C GLN A 35 19.97 1.94 14.84
N SER A 36 18.71 2.06 15.22
CA SER A 36 17.77 0.93 15.28
C SER A 36 17.09 0.74 13.93
N VAL A 37 17.24 -0.46 13.35
CA VAL A 37 16.50 -0.91 12.17
C VAL A 37 15.31 -1.74 12.64
N SER A 38 14.11 -1.14 12.56
CA SER A 38 12.86 -1.81 12.92
C SER A 38 12.16 -2.36 11.68
N TRP A 39 12.24 -3.68 11.50
CA TRP A 39 11.49 -4.38 10.45
C TRP A 39 9.98 -4.24 10.62
N ASN A 40 9.50 -4.18 11.87
CA ASN A 40 8.10 -3.94 12.16
C ASN A 40 7.66 -2.54 11.72
N ALA A 41 8.48 -1.51 11.95
CA ALA A 41 8.17 -0.16 11.47
C ALA A 41 8.15 -0.11 9.93
N TYR A 42 9.08 -0.82 9.27
CA TYR A 42 9.09 -0.91 7.82
C TYR A 42 7.86 -1.64 7.26
N LEU A 43 7.52 -2.82 7.81
CA LEU A 43 6.31 -3.56 7.44
C LEU A 43 5.03 -2.73 7.66
N HIS A 44 4.95 -2.00 8.79
CA HIS A 44 3.84 -1.10 9.06
C HIS A 44 3.70 -0.02 7.98
N ARG A 45 4.81 0.59 7.58
CA ARG A 45 4.82 1.61 6.53
C ARG A 45 4.42 1.04 5.17
N LEU A 46 4.85 -0.17 4.81
CA LEU A 46 4.42 -0.83 3.57
C LEU A 46 2.90 -1.08 3.55
N ARG A 47 2.31 -1.53 4.66
CA ARG A 47 0.85 -1.70 4.78
C ARG A 47 0.11 -0.38 4.60
N GLN A 48 0.59 0.69 5.22
CA GLN A 48 0.02 2.04 5.04
C GLN A 48 0.08 2.51 3.59
N THR A 49 1.16 2.20 2.85
CA THR A 49 1.27 2.50 1.42
C THR A 49 0.20 1.75 0.62
N VAL A 50 -0.02 0.45 0.90
CA VAL A 50 -1.08 -0.34 0.23
C VAL A 50 -2.45 0.27 0.50
N ASP A 51 -2.76 0.59 1.77
CA ASP A 51 -4.03 1.21 2.15
C ASP A 51 -4.24 2.56 1.45
N TRP A 52 -3.18 3.36 1.32
CA TRP A 52 -3.23 4.64 0.62
C TRP A 52 -3.50 4.46 -0.88
N CYS A 53 -2.82 3.50 -1.53
CA CYS A 53 -3.06 3.16 -2.93
C CYS A 53 -4.51 2.71 -3.14
N ASP A 54 -5.04 1.87 -2.25
CA ASP A 54 -6.43 1.40 -2.33
C ASP A 54 -7.44 2.54 -2.25
N ARG A 55 -7.23 3.50 -1.35
CA ARG A 55 -8.08 4.70 -1.25
C ARG A 55 -8.03 5.55 -2.52
N LYS A 56 -6.83 5.72 -3.10
CA LYS A 56 -6.65 6.52 -4.33
C LYS A 56 -7.28 5.86 -5.54
N LEU A 57 -7.11 4.54 -5.68
CA LEU A 57 -7.70 3.76 -6.77
C LEU A 57 -9.22 3.67 -6.66
N ALA A 58 -9.77 3.51 -5.45
CA ALA A 58 -11.22 3.49 -5.23
C ALA A 58 -11.88 4.83 -5.62
N GLY A 59 -11.21 5.96 -5.36
CA GLY A 59 -11.70 7.29 -5.75
C GLY A 59 -11.63 7.59 -7.26
N GLN A 60 -10.97 6.74 -8.05
CA GLN A 60 -10.85 6.91 -9.51
C GLN A 60 -11.77 6.00 -10.32
N GLN A 61 -12.48 5.06 -9.69
CA GLN A 61 -13.47 4.24 -10.39
C GLN A 61 -14.80 5.01 -10.51
N PRO A 62 -15.39 5.11 -11.72
CA PRO A 62 -16.73 5.65 -11.85
C PRO A 62 -17.71 4.75 -11.09
N VAL A 63 -18.52 5.34 -10.21
CA VAL A 63 -19.62 4.64 -9.54
C VAL A 63 -20.94 5.03 -10.18
N GLU A 64 -21.82 4.05 -10.42
CA GLU A 64 -23.20 4.32 -10.84
C GLU A 64 -24.02 4.73 -9.60
N VAL A 65 -24.55 5.96 -9.59
CA VAL A 65 -25.47 6.42 -8.55
C VAL A 65 -26.91 6.21 -9.03
N ARG A 66 -27.61 5.23 -8.47
CA ARG A 66 -29.05 5.04 -8.72
C ARG A 66 -29.86 5.82 -7.70
N SER A 67 -30.45 6.94 -8.12
CA SER A 67 -31.45 7.65 -7.32
C SER A 67 -32.80 6.95 -7.41
N GLN A 68 -33.35 6.50 -6.28
CA GLN A 68 -34.76 6.12 -6.21
C GLN A 68 -35.57 7.38 -5.89
N ALA A 69 -36.27 7.93 -6.89
CA ALA A 69 -37.29 8.93 -6.64
C ALA A 69 -38.47 8.23 -5.95
N MET A 70 -38.84 8.71 -4.77
CA MET A 70 -40.05 8.30 -4.07
C MET A 70 -41.13 9.36 -4.35
N THR A 71 -42.25 8.95 -4.91
CA THR A 71 -43.42 9.79 -5.22
C THR A 71 -44.41 9.78 -4.07
#